data_AF-A0A7Y6Z8A1-F1
#
_entry.id   AF-A0A7Y6Z8A1-F1
#
_cell.length_a   1.000
_cell.length_b   1.000
_cell.length_c   1.000
_cell.angle_alpha   90.00
_cell.angle_beta   90.00
_cell.angle_gamma   90.00
#
_symmetry.space_group_name_H-M   'P 1'
#
loop_
_entity.id
_entity.type
_entity.pdbx_description
1 polymer ?
#
loop_
_entity_poly.entity_id
_entity_poly.type
_entity_poly.pdbx_seq_one_letter_code
_entity_poly.pdbx_strand_id
1 'polypeptide(L)'
;MPKYLEQSEWPGLADLQPRPGERLRVESRTPRSRFTAELIGYRAGASVLISAPRAGLLAARISQGAPLTVRLMAGNRICAFSTRLLAVADGPYGYWHLEYPQRLEVQRIRAGTRVPVRLKVAVDSQDDEYLGAALLPCAGICTDISLGGACVETSQAPGGCGDRLYLTLRLRVSDIDQVLLVPAVIRNVQPAHEGGVARYRVGIEFQELEEEARLMLTAFVYQQFLVETGYIEEV
;
A
#
# COMPACT_ATOMS: atom_id res chain seq x y z
N MET A 1 23.78 -5.14 -20.82
CA MET A 1 23.22 -3.86 -21.28
C MET A 1 21.76 -4.06 -21.62
N PRO A 2 20.80 -3.53 -20.85
CA PRO A 2 19.39 -3.68 -21.18
C PRO A 2 19.05 -2.74 -22.35
N LYS A 3 18.41 -3.31 -23.37
CA LYS A 3 17.90 -2.64 -24.56
C LYS A 3 16.95 -1.50 -24.17
N TYR A 4 17.08 -0.38 -24.88
CA TYR A 4 16.15 0.73 -24.88
C TYR A 4 14.72 0.21 -25.10
N LEU A 5 13.83 0.49 -24.15
CA LEU A 5 12.39 0.35 -24.35
C LEU A 5 11.95 1.47 -25.28
N GLU A 6 11.48 1.09 -26.46
CA GLU A 6 10.84 1.95 -27.45
C GLU A 6 9.64 2.69 -26.82
N GLN A 7 9.40 3.91 -27.32
CA GLN A 7 8.21 4.69 -27.03
C GLN A 7 6.94 3.94 -27.47
N SER A 8 6.08 3.53 -26.54
CA SER A 8 4.63 3.41 -26.76
C SER A 8 3.86 3.28 -25.45
N GLU A 9 2.80 4.08 -25.34
CA GLU A 9 1.65 3.97 -24.42
C GLU A 9 1.94 3.97 -22.91
N TRP A 10 2.04 5.18 -22.35
CA TRP A 10 1.72 5.34 -20.92
C TRP A 10 0.26 4.95 -20.72
N PRO A 11 -0.08 4.16 -19.68
CA PRO A 11 -1.46 3.77 -19.42
C PRO A 11 -2.31 5.02 -19.22
N GLY A 12 -3.46 5.08 -19.89
CA GLY A 12 -4.48 6.07 -19.64
C GLY A 12 -5.17 5.83 -18.30
N LEU A 13 -5.89 6.83 -17.80
CA LEU A 13 -6.64 6.69 -16.54
C LEU A 13 -7.63 5.53 -16.58
N ALA A 14 -8.26 5.29 -17.75
CA ALA A 14 -9.18 4.18 -17.95
C ALA A 14 -8.53 2.80 -17.79
N ASP A 15 -7.26 2.64 -18.18
CA ASP A 15 -6.54 1.37 -18.11
C ASP A 15 -6.24 0.97 -16.65
N LEU A 16 -6.21 1.95 -15.75
CA LEU A 16 -6.04 1.72 -14.32
C LEU A 16 -7.34 1.26 -13.63
N GLN A 17 -8.49 1.37 -14.31
CA GLN A 17 -9.81 1.01 -13.80
C GLN A 17 -10.10 1.53 -12.37
N PRO A 18 -9.86 2.82 -12.08
CA PRO A 18 -10.13 3.36 -10.75
C PRO A 18 -11.63 3.32 -10.47
N ARG A 19 -12.00 2.86 -9.28
CA ARG A 19 -13.40 2.66 -8.90
C ARG A 19 -14.03 3.95 -8.35
N PRO A 20 -15.31 4.23 -8.65
CA PRO A 20 -16.05 5.26 -7.93
C PRO A 20 -15.92 5.09 -6.41
N GLY A 21 -15.75 6.21 -5.70
CA GLY A 21 -15.49 6.25 -4.26
C GLY A 21 -14.01 6.22 -3.86
N GLU A 22 -13.08 5.95 -4.80
CA GLU A 22 -11.64 6.04 -4.50
C GLU A 22 -11.25 7.45 -4.06
N ARG A 23 -10.45 7.54 -2.98
CA ARG A 23 -10.01 8.83 -2.43
C ARG A 23 -8.93 9.45 -3.32
N LEU A 24 -9.11 10.73 -3.61
CA LEU A 24 -8.23 11.55 -4.41
C LEU A 24 -7.60 12.62 -3.53
N ARG A 25 -6.30 12.89 -3.74
CA ARG A 25 -5.64 14.12 -3.27
C ARG A 25 -5.54 15.09 -4.43
N VAL A 26 -6.10 16.27 -4.26
CA VAL A 26 -6.08 17.35 -5.26
C VAL A 26 -5.21 18.47 -4.74
N GLU A 27 -4.25 18.92 -5.53
CA GLU A 27 -3.37 20.03 -5.20
C GLU A 27 -3.52 21.16 -6.21
N SER A 28 -3.70 22.38 -5.73
CA SER A 28 -3.57 23.59 -6.56
C SER A 28 -2.28 24.32 -6.22
N ARG A 29 -1.66 24.95 -7.22
CA ARG A 29 -0.49 25.81 -7.03
C ARG A 29 -0.88 27.24 -6.64
N THR A 30 -2.03 27.72 -7.11
CA THR A 30 -2.46 29.11 -6.94
C THR A 30 -3.97 29.18 -6.73
N PRO A 31 -4.44 29.49 -5.50
CA PRO A 31 -3.69 29.50 -4.25
C PRO A 31 -3.11 28.11 -3.94
N ARG A 32 -1.91 28.07 -3.33
CA ARG A 32 -1.29 26.81 -2.92
C ARG A 32 -2.17 26.12 -1.88
N SER A 33 -2.75 25.00 -2.26
CA SER A 33 -3.77 24.34 -1.44
C SER A 33 -3.84 22.85 -1.75
N ARG A 34 -4.27 22.06 -0.77
CA ARG A 34 -4.38 20.61 -0.85
C ARG A 34 -5.72 20.17 -0.29
N PHE A 35 -6.40 19.30 -1.02
CA PHE A 35 -7.75 18.87 -0.71
C PHE A 35 -7.89 17.36 -0.88
N THR A 36 -8.89 16.80 -0.19
CA THR A 36 -9.33 15.42 -0.43
C THR A 36 -10.69 15.46 -1.12
N ALA A 37 -10.86 14.60 -2.12
CA ALA A 37 -12.09 14.35 -2.84
C ALA A 37 -12.26 12.84 -3.09
N GLU A 38 -13.37 12.45 -3.69
CA GLU A 38 -13.65 11.08 -4.10
C GLU A 38 -13.92 11.05 -5.59
N LEU A 39 -13.48 10.00 -6.27
CA LEU A 39 -13.81 9.78 -7.68
C LEU A 39 -15.31 9.49 -7.81
N ILE A 40 -16.03 10.26 -8.63
CA ILE A 40 -17.41 9.94 -9.02
C ILE A 40 -17.38 9.05 -10.27
N GLY A 41 -16.54 9.39 -11.25
CA GLY A 41 -16.38 8.65 -12.49
C GLY A 41 -15.54 9.40 -13.51
N TYR A 42 -15.41 8.84 -14.71
CA TYR A 42 -14.66 9.45 -15.81
C TYR A 42 -15.21 9.00 -17.17
N ARG A 43 -14.95 9.81 -18.20
CA ARG A 43 -15.14 9.45 -19.60
C ARG A 43 -13.82 9.67 -20.33
N ALA A 44 -13.25 8.58 -20.86
CA ALA A 44 -11.96 8.59 -21.54
C ALA A 44 -11.92 9.66 -22.65
N GLY A 45 -10.87 10.47 -22.65
CA GLY A 45 -10.69 11.58 -23.60
C GLY A 45 -11.60 12.80 -23.39
N ALA A 46 -12.56 12.75 -22.46
CA ALA A 46 -13.47 13.85 -22.18
C ALA A 46 -13.18 14.51 -20.81
N SER A 47 -13.46 13.81 -19.71
CA SER A 47 -13.32 14.37 -18.36
C SER A 47 -13.26 13.37 -17.24
N VAL A 48 -12.88 13.86 -16.06
CA VAL A 48 -12.94 13.15 -14.78
C VAL A 48 -13.85 13.94 -13.83
N LEU A 49 -14.78 13.25 -13.18
CA LEU A 49 -15.69 13.84 -12.20
C LEU A 49 -15.26 13.44 -10.79
N ILE A 50 -15.13 14.44 -9.92
CA ILE A 50 -14.76 14.24 -8.52
C ILE A 50 -15.75 14.96 -7.61
N SER A 51 -15.95 14.47 -6.40
CA SER A 51 -16.75 15.19 -5.41
C SER A 51 -16.12 16.56 -5.10
N ALA A 52 -16.96 17.54 -4.76
CA ALA A 52 -16.47 18.83 -4.32
C ALA A 52 -15.51 18.63 -3.12
N PRO A 53 -14.26 19.14 -3.18
CA PRO A 53 -13.28 18.82 -2.15
C PRO A 53 -13.70 19.35 -0.78
N ARG A 54 -13.42 18.58 0.28
CA ARG A 54 -13.89 18.85 1.66
C ARG A 54 -13.21 20.04 2.37
N ALA A 55 -12.76 21.07 1.66
CA ALA A 55 -11.89 22.12 2.17
C ALA A 55 -12.52 23.52 2.29
N GLY A 56 -13.85 23.63 2.22
CA GLY A 56 -14.59 24.87 2.47
C GLY A 56 -14.10 26.07 1.62
N LEU A 57 -13.83 27.21 2.27
CA LEU A 57 -13.53 28.52 1.66
C LEU A 57 -12.31 28.54 0.72
N LEU A 58 -11.35 27.62 0.85
CA LEU A 58 -10.18 27.55 -0.03
C LEU A 58 -10.49 26.87 -1.36
N ALA A 59 -11.34 25.84 -1.36
CA ALA A 59 -11.81 25.20 -2.58
C ALA A 59 -12.68 26.18 -3.40
N ALA A 60 -13.48 27.02 -2.73
CA ALA A 60 -14.27 28.08 -3.37
C ALA A 60 -13.43 29.15 -4.10
N ARG A 61 -12.12 29.26 -3.81
CA ARG A 61 -11.21 30.17 -4.51
C ARG A 61 -10.58 29.57 -5.78
N ILE A 62 -10.83 28.29 -6.05
CA ILE A 62 -10.34 27.64 -7.27
C ILE A 62 -11.35 27.91 -8.38
N SER A 63 -10.94 28.68 -9.37
CA SER A 63 -11.76 29.03 -10.52
C SER A 63 -11.56 28.05 -11.68
N GLN A 64 -12.51 28.04 -12.60
CA GLN A 64 -12.39 27.35 -13.88
C GLN A 64 -11.08 27.71 -14.59
N GLY A 65 -10.45 26.72 -15.19
CA GLY A 65 -9.15 26.80 -15.86
C GLY A 65 -7.94 26.62 -14.94
N ALA A 66 -8.13 26.60 -13.61
CA ALA A 66 -7.06 26.44 -12.64
C ALA A 66 -6.30 25.11 -12.85
N PRO A 67 -4.95 25.14 -12.88
CA PRO A 67 -4.15 23.94 -12.98
C PRO A 67 -4.14 23.18 -11.65
N LEU A 68 -4.37 21.87 -11.72
CA LEU A 68 -4.44 20.97 -10.59
C LEU A 68 -3.52 19.77 -10.80
N THR A 69 -3.00 19.23 -9.71
CA THR A 69 -2.38 17.90 -9.67
C THR A 69 -3.27 16.98 -8.87
N VAL A 70 -3.67 15.85 -9.46
CA VAL A 70 -4.46 14.82 -8.79
C VAL A 70 -3.57 13.63 -8.52
N ARG A 71 -3.69 13.06 -7.31
CA ARG A 71 -3.10 11.77 -6.94
C ARG A 71 -4.18 10.84 -6.43
N LEU A 72 -4.15 9.59 -6.90
CA LEU A 72 -5.06 8.54 -6.47
C LEU A 72 -4.35 7.20 -6.31
N MET A 73 -5.01 6.29 -5.63
CA MET A 73 -4.60 4.89 -5.57
C MET A 73 -5.63 4.05 -6.33
N ALA A 74 -5.21 3.45 -7.43
CA ALA A 74 -6.00 2.51 -8.22
C ALA A 74 -5.42 1.11 -8.03
N GLY A 75 -6.09 0.29 -7.22
CA GLY A 75 -5.56 -1.00 -6.79
C GLY A 75 -4.20 -0.86 -6.07
N ASN A 76 -3.15 -1.51 -6.60
CA ASN A 76 -1.80 -1.46 -6.02
C ASN A 76 -0.88 -0.40 -6.65
N ARG A 77 -1.44 0.56 -7.38
CA ARG A 77 -0.71 1.61 -8.08
C ARG A 77 -1.11 2.98 -7.51
N ILE A 78 -0.11 3.80 -7.22
CA ILE A 78 -0.31 5.25 -7.10
C ILE A 78 -0.24 5.83 -8.50
N CYS A 79 -1.22 6.66 -8.83
CA CYS A 79 -1.24 7.45 -10.04
C CYS A 79 -1.21 8.94 -9.66
N ALA A 80 -0.40 9.71 -10.37
CA ALA A 80 -0.41 11.16 -10.34
C ALA A 80 -0.59 11.71 -11.76
N PHE A 81 -1.39 12.76 -11.91
CA PHE A 81 -1.53 13.46 -13.19
C PHE A 81 -1.82 14.96 -12.98
N SER A 82 -1.46 15.75 -13.98
CA SER A 82 -1.87 17.15 -14.08
C SER A 82 -3.15 17.28 -14.89
N THR A 83 -4.02 18.18 -14.46
CA THR A 83 -5.33 18.45 -15.06
C THR A 83 -5.71 19.91 -14.85
N ARG A 84 -6.86 20.33 -15.38
CA ARG A 84 -7.44 21.65 -15.19
C ARG A 84 -8.89 21.52 -14.73
N LEU A 85 -9.34 22.45 -13.90
CA LEU A 85 -10.74 22.53 -13.52
C LEU A 85 -11.57 23.03 -14.71
N LEU A 86 -12.45 22.21 -15.26
CA LEU A 86 -13.33 22.58 -16.37
C LEU A 86 -14.63 23.22 -15.89
N ALA A 87 -15.20 22.73 -14.79
CA ALA A 87 -16.44 23.26 -14.22
C ALA A 87 -16.59 22.88 -12.75
N VAL A 88 -17.36 23.69 -12.03
CA VAL A 88 -17.86 23.40 -10.68
C VAL A 88 -19.38 23.38 -10.76
N ALA A 89 -19.99 22.35 -10.19
CA ALA A 89 -21.44 22.22 -10.08
C ALA A 89 -21.82 21.96 -8.63
N ASP A 90 -22.84 22.65 -8.13
CA ASP A 90 -23.23 22.59 -6.71
C ASP A 90 -24.39 21.61 -6.44
N GLY A 91 -25.10 21.16 -7.47
CA GLY A 91 -26.31 20.34 -7.34
C GLY A 91 -26.37 19.19 -8.36
N PRO A 92 -27.08 18.07 -8.04
CA PRO A 92 -27.80 17.80 -6.78
C PRO A 92 -26.87 17.54 -5.58
N TYR A 93 -25.59 17.30 -5.82
CA TYR A 93 -24.51 17.37 -4.85
C TYR A 93 -23.31 18.06 -5.52
N GLY A 94 -22.42 18.66 -4.72
CA GLY A 94 -21.27 19.37 -5.26
C GLY A 94 -20.26 18.44 -5.96
N TYR A 95 -19.86 18.77 -7.18
CA TYR A 95 -18.81 18.06 -7.92
C TYR A 95 -17.98 18.99 -8.81
N TRP A 96 -16.74 18.56 -9.10
CA TRP A 96 -15.84 19.22 -10.03
C TRP A 96 -15.66 18.37 -11.27
N HIS A 97 -15.63 19.04 -12.41
CA HIS A 97 -15.34 18.45 -13.70
C HIS A 97 -13.91 18.80 -14.08
N LEU A 98 -13.05 17.80 -14.24
CA LEU A 98 -11.64 17.96 -14.53
C LEU A 98 -11.35 17.53 -15.96
N GLU A 99 -10.37 18.17 -16.58
CA GLU A 99 -9.85 17.78 -17.89
C GLU A 99 -9.27 16.36 -17.83
N TYR A 100 -9.56 15.55 -18.84
CA TYR A 100 -9.04 14.19 -18.88
C TYR A 100 -7.51 14.22 -19.05
N PRO A 101 -6.73 13.49 -18.21
CA PRO A 101 -5.28 13.56 -18.26
C PRO A 101 -4.73 12.93 -19.53
N GLN A 102 -3.79 13.61 -20.19
CA GLN A 102 -3.06 13.08 -21.33
C GLN A 102 -1.87 12.19 -20.94
N ARG A 103 -1.32 12.40 -19.73
CA ARG A 103 -0.17 11.65 -19.20
C ARG A 103 -0.39 11.35 -17.73
N LEU A 104 -0.06 10.11 -17.36
CA LEU A 104 -0.12 9.63 -15.99
C LEU A 104 1.28 9.20 -15.53
N GLU A 105 1.69 9.68 -14.38
CA GLU A 105 2.80 9.10 -13.63
C GLU A 105 2.24 7.95 -12.80
N VAL A 106 2.63 6.72 -13.11
CA VAL A 106 2.14 5.52 -12.42
C VAL A 106 3.29 4.82 -11.73
N GLN A 107 3.14 4.64 -10.42
CA GLN A 107 4.09 3.91 -9.59
C GLN A 107 3.36 2.78 -8.89
N ARG A 108 3.85 1.54 -9.04
CA ARG A 108 3.44 0.43 -8.17
C ARG A 108 3.88 0.74 -6.74
N ILE A 109 2.93 0.74 -5.81
CA ILE A 109 3.24 0.99 -4.39
C ILE A 109 4.04 -0.20 -3.83
N ARG A 110 3.71 -1.41 -4.28
CA ARG A 110 4.24 -2.67 -3.75
C ARG A 110 4.49 -3.66 -4.89
N ALA A 111 5.61 -4.38 -4.82
CA ALA A 111 5.93 -5.44 -5.77
C ALA A 111 4.98 -6.65 -5.65
N GLY A 112 4.38 -6.86 -4.47
CA GLY A 112 3.44 -7.95 -4.20
C GLY A 112 2.21 -7.53 -3.39
N THR A 113 1.13 -8.28 -3.54
CA THR A 113 -0.09 -8.16 -2.73
C THR A 113 0.22 -8.51 -1.28
N ARG A 114 -0.23 -7.67 -0.34
CA ARG A 114 -0.19 -7.96 1.09
C ARG A 114 -1.59 -8.32 1.53
N VAL A 115 -1.71 -9.45 2.21
CA VAL A 115 -2.96 -9.93 2.78
C VAL A 115 -2.95 -9.69 4.29
N PRO A 116 -4.05 -9.18 4.86
CA PRO A 116 -4.16 -9.05 6.31
C PRO A 116 -4.16 -10.45 6.93
N VAL A 117 -3.41 -10.62 8.01
CA VAL A 117 -3.35 -11.88 8.75
C VAL A 117 -3.19 -11.58 10.24
N ARG A 118 -3.37 -12.60 11.09
CA ARG A 118 -3.08 -12.49 12.52
C ARG A 118 -2.33 -13.73 13.01
N LEU A 119 -1.06 -13.84 12.61
CA LEU A 119 -0.23 -15.00 12.93
C LEU A 119 0.66 -14.71 14.13
N LYS A 120 0.76 -15.65 15.06
CA LYS A 120 1.82 -15.63 16.08
C LYS A 120 3.14 -15.95 15.39
N VAL A 121 4.15 -15.14 15.65
CA VAL A 121 5.49 -15.32 15.09
C VAL A 121 6.53 -15.23 16.20
N ALA A 122 7.66 -15.88 15.99
CA ALA A 122 8.87 -15.67 16.79
C ALA A 122 9.92 -14.97 15.92
N VAL A 123 10.60 -14.00 16.52
CA VAL A 123 11.68 -13.24 15.91
C VAL A 123 12.97 -13.63 16.64
N ASP A 124 13.98 -14.03 15.89
CA ASP A 124 15.29 -14.42 16.41
C ASP A 124 16.41 -13.69 15.67
N SER A 125 17.58 -13.53 16.30
CA SER A 125 18.73 -12.90 15.65
C SER A 125 19.32 -13.85 14.60
N GLN A 126 19.86 -13.33 13.49
CA GLN A 126 20.76 -14.14 12.64
C GLN A 126 22.21 -14.12 13.14
N ASP A 127 22.56 -13.10 13.94
CA ASP A 127 23.91 -12.87 14.41
C ASP A 127 23.95 -13.04 15.94
N ASP A 128 24.62 -14.09 16.41
CA ASP A 128 24.81 -14.36 17.85
C ASP A 128 25.67 -13.28 18.55
N GLU A 129 26.47 -12.54 17.78
CA GLU A 129 27.40 -11.52 18.28
C GLU A 129 26.80 -10.10 18.35
N TYR A 130 25.59 -9.89 17.82
CA TYR A 130 24.94 -8.57 17.85
C TYR A 130 24.31 -8.29 19.23
N LEU A 131 25.18 -7.95 20.18
CA LEU A 131 24.85 -7.39 21.51
C LEU A 131 24.37 -5.92 21.44
N GLY A 132 23.80 -5.49 20.32
CA GLY A 132 23.35 -4.12 20.10
C GLY A 132 21.85 -3.98 20.29
N ALA A 133 21.39 -3.49 21.46
CA ALA A 133 20.03 -3.02 21.78
C ALA A 133 18.79 -3.90 21.43
N ALA A 134 18.96 -5.02 20.73
CA ALA A 134 17.91 -5.92 20.30
C ALA A 134 17.58 -6.90 21.43
N LEU A 135 16.31 -6.92 21.85
CA LEU A 135 15.81 -7.81 22.89
C LEU A 135 15.29 -9.11 22.27
N LEU A 136 16.11 -9.76 21.44
CA LEU A 136 15.78 -11.04 20.81
C LEU A 136 16.24 -12.23 21.68
N PRO A 137 15.57 -13.40 21.61
CA PRO A 137 14.37 -13.68 20.80
C PRO A 137 13.12 -12.99 21.38
N CYS A 138 12.16 -12.68 20.51
CA CYS A 138 10.89 -12.09 20.94
C CYS A 138 9.69 -12.67 20.19
N ALA A 139 8.52 -12.65 20.84
CA ALA A 139 7.27 -12.99 20.20
C ALA A 139 6.63 -11.76 19.53
N GLY A 140 5.91 -11.98 18.44
CA GLY A 140 5.16 -10.95 17.75
C GLY A 140 3.87 -11.46 17.12
N ILE A 141 3.10 -10.52 16.60
CA ILE A 141 1.92 -10.79 15.78
C ILE A 141 2.18 -10.25 14.38
N CYS A 142 2.20 -11.13 13.38
CA CYS A 142 2.21 -10.72 11.98
C CYS A 142 0.80 -10.21 11.61
N THR A 143 0.71 -8.96 11.17
CA THR A 143 -0.54 -8.24 10.86
C THR A 143 -0.83 -8.16 9.36
N ASP A 144 0.23 -8.21 8.54
CA ASP A 144 0.11 -8.40 7.10
C ASP A 144 1.30 -9.20 6.56
N ILE A 145 1.08 -9.98 5.51
CA ILE A 145 2.11 -10.79 4.84
C ILE A 145 1.98 -10.71 3.32
N SER A 146 3.11 -10.81 2.62
CA SER A 146 3.22 -10.92 1.17
C SER A 146 4.31 -11.93 0.82
N LEU A 147 4.47 -12.22 -0.48
CA LEU A 147 5.54 -13.11 -0.95
C LEU A 147 6.97 -12.61 -0.64
N GLY A 148 7.15 -11.30 -0.40
CA GLY A 148 8.46 -10.71 -0.17
C GLY A 148 8.67 -10.13 1.22
N GLY A 149 7.72 -10.26 2.14
CA GLY A 149 7.87 -9.69 3.48
C GLY A 149 6.57 -9.62 4.26
N ALA A 150 6.70 -9.15 5.50
CA ALA A 150 5.61 -9.07 6.47
C ALA A 150 5.67 -7.80 7.32
N CYS A 151 4.55 -7.44 7.93
CA CYS A 151 4.50 -6.52 9.05
C CYS A 151 4.27 -7.30 10.34
N VAL A 152 5.11 -7.05 11.35
CA VAL A 152 5.05 -7.71 12.66
C VAL A 152 4.93 -6.65 13.76
N GLU A 153 4.03 -6.89 14.70
CA GLU A 153 3.90 -6.10 15.93
C GLU A 153 4.55 -6.83 17.10
N THR A 154 5.45 -6.16 17.80
CA THR A 154 6.19 -6.70 18.95
C THR A 154 6.06 -5.78 20.17
N SER A 155 6.23 -6.31 21.38
CA SER A 155 6.26 -5.52 22.62
C SER A 155 7.63 -4.88 22.91
N GLN A 156 8.64 -5.25 22.13
CA GLN A 156 10.01 -4.74 22.24
C GLN A 156 10.62 -4.55 20.85
N ALA A 157 11.53 -3.59 20.72
CA ALA A 157 12.21 -3.35 19.45
C ALA A 157 13.12 -4.55 19.13
N PRO A 158 12.90 -5.26 18.00
CA PRO A 158 13.71 -6.42 17.65
C PRO A 158 15.06 -6.04 17.04
N GLY A 159 15.31 -4.76 16.76
CA GLY A 159 16.51 -4.27 16.10
C GLY A 159 16.25 -2.95 15.37
N GLY A 160 17.24 -2.46 14.63
CA GLY A 160 17.17 -1.31 13.74
C GLY A 160 16.99 -1.68 12.27
N CYS A 161 16.74 -0.67 11.42
CA CYS A 161 16.69 -0.88 9.97
C CYS A 161 18.04 -1.36 9.43
N GLY A 162 18.02 -2.44 8.66
CA GLY A 162 19.21 -3.09 8.11
C GLY A 162 19.64 -4.35 8.86
N ASP A 163 19.19 -4.52 10.11
CA ASP A 163 19.51 -5.70 10.91
C ASP A 163 18.84 -6.95 10.34
N ARG A 164 19.55 -8.08 10.47
CA ARG A 164 19.14 -9.39 9.97
C ARG A 164 18.55 -10.22 11.09
N LEU A 165 17.47 -10.94 10.77
CA LEU A 165 16.74 -11.77 11.73
C LEU A 165 16.20 -13.03 11.07
N TYR A 166 15.85 -14.00 11.88
CA TYR A 166 14.99 -15.09 11.47
C TYR A 166 13.56 -14.84 11.96
N LEU A 167 12.59 -15.00 11.06
CA LEU A 167 11.18 -14.97 11.38
C LEU A 167 10.64 -16.41 11.33
N THR A 168 10.20 -16.92 12.47
CA THR A 168 9.50 -18.21 12.53
C THR A 168 8.00 -17.98 12.48
N LEU A 169 7.33 -18.60 11.51
CA LEU A 169 5.88 -18.53 11.33
C LEU A 169 5.30 -19.93 11.06
N ARG A 170 4.12 -20.22 11.61
CA ARG A 170 3.36 -21.44 11.32
C ARG A 170 2.25 -21.11 10.32
N LEU A 171 2.31 -21.71 9.15
CA LEU A 171 1.36 -21.51 8.06
C LEU A 171 0.50 -22.75 7.89
N ARG A 172 -0.79 -22.53 7.63
CA ARG A 172 -1.74 -23.60 7.33
C ARG A 172 -2.41 -23.34 6.00
N VAL A 173 -2.33 -24.32 5.10
CA VAL A 173 -3.00 -24.33 3.80
C VAL A 173 -3.76 -25.64 3.71
N SER A 174 -5.09 -25.57 3.72
CA SER A 174 -5.95 -26.77 3.83
C SER A 174 -5.57 -27.65 5.06
N ASP A 175 -5.13 -28.88 4.82
CA ASP A 175 -4.68 -29.86 5.81
C ASP A 175 -3.17 -29.83 6.06
N ILE A 176 -2.41 -29.05 5.28
CA ILE A 176 -0.97 -28.89 5.42
C ILE A 176 -0.68 -27.80 6.46
N ASP A 177 0.08 -28.16 7.49
CA ASP A 177 0.51 -27.27 8.56
C ASP A 177 2.04 -27.32 8.67
N GLN A 178 2.69 -26.19 8.37
CA GLN A 178 4.14 -26.09 8.25
C GLN A 178 4.68 -24.91 9.04
N VAL A 179 5.77 -25.15 9.78
CA VAL A 179 6.55 -24.09 10.42
C VAL A 179 7.67 -23.69 9.47
N LEU A 180 7.72 -22.42 9.10
CA LEU A 180 8.78 -21.84 8.27
C LEU A 180 9.72 -20.99 9.14
N LEU A 181 11.01 -21.18 8.94
CA LEU A 181 12.06 -20.29 9.41
C LEU A 181 12.54 -19.44 8.23
N VAL A 182 12.27 -18.14 8.26
CA VAL A 182 12.51 -17.24 7.14
C VAL A 182 13.65 -16.27 7.47
N PRO A 183 14.78 -16.29 6.73
CA PRO A 183 15.79 -15.25 6.85
C PRO A 183 15.22 -13.92 6.35
N ALA A 184 15.46 -12.83 7.07
CA ALA A 184 14.81 -11.56 6.80
C ALA A 184 15.64 -10.35 7.24
N VAL A 185 15.29 -9.17 6.72
CA VAL A 185 15.91 -7.88 7.06
C VAL A 185 14.86 -6.89 7.54
N ILE A 186 15.15 -6.17 8.62
CA ILE A 186 14.30 -5.07 9.08
C ILE A 186 14.42 -3.90 8.09
N ARG A 187 13.29 -3.44 7.55
CA ARG A 187 13.22 -2.29 6.64
C ARG A 187 12.66 -1.03 7.28
N ASN A 188 11.88 -1.17 8.34
CA ASN A 188 11.26 -0.04 9.03
C ASN A 188 10.86 -0.46 10.45
N VAL A 189 11.03 0.43 11.42
CA VAL A 189 10.57 0.26 12.80
C VAL A 189 9.80 1.51 13.19
N GLN A 190 8.53 1.36 13.52
CA GLN A 190 7.67 2.45 13.96
C GLN A 190 7.21 2.19 15.40
N PRO A 191 7.51 3.08 16.36
CA PRO A 191 6.92 2.99 17.69
C PRO A 191 5.40 3.18 17.56
N ALA A 192 4.65 2.28 18.17
CA ALA A 192 3.22 2.34 18.33
C ALA A 192 2.91 2.48 19.82
N HIS A 193 2.05 3.44 20.16
CA HIS A 193 1.58 3.63 21.53
C HIS A 193 0.11 3.22 21.60
N GLU A 194 -0.14 2.07 22.20
CA GLU A 194 -1.49 1.63 22.56
C GLU A 194 -1.56 1.42 24.08
N GLY A 195 -2.42 2.18 24.75
CA GLY A 195 -2.70 1.98 26.18
C GLY A 195 -1.51 2.16 27.13
N GLY A 196 -0.49 2.94 26.75
CA GLY A 196 0.70 3.17 27.58
C GLY A 196 1.73 2.03 27.57
N VAL A 197 1.49 0.97 26.81
CA VAL A 197 2.46 -0.12 26.58
C VAL A 197 3.24 0.18 25.31
N ALA A 198 4.57 0.05 25.38
CA ALA A 198 5.42 0.15 24.20
C ALA A 198 5.10 -1.00 23.23
N ARG A 199 4.71 -0.64 22.00
CA ARG A 199 4.61 -1.57 20.87
C ARG A 199 5.46 -1.05 19.73
N TYR A 200 5.91 -1.96 18.89
CA TYR A 200 6.69 -1.64 17.71
C TYR A 200 6.05 -2.32 16.51
N ARG A 201 5.75 -1.52 15.48
CA ARG A 201 5.34 -2.02 14.18
C ARG A 201 6.57 -2.11 13.30
N VAL A 202 6.93 -3.33 12.93
CA VAL A 202 8.18 -3.65 12.24
C VAL A 202 7.87 -4.15 10.85
N GLY A 203 8.42 -3.48 9.84
CA GLY A 203 8.37 -3.92 8.45
C GLY A 203 9.59 -4.77 8.13
N ILE A 204 9.36 -6.00 7.72
CA ILE A 204 10.39 -7.01 7.48
C ILE A 204 10.33 -7.44 6.01
N GLU A 205 11.49 -7.57 5.37
CA GLU A 205 11.65 -8.10 4.02
C GLU A 205 12.27 -9.49 4.09
N PHE A 206 11.65 -10.47 3.42
CA PHE A 206 12.18 -11.83 3.34
C PHE A 206 13.39 -11.86 2.41
N GLN A 207 14.42 -12.59 2.82
CA GLN A 207 15.59 -12.86 2.00
C GLN A 207 15.34 -14.11 1.14
N GLU A 208 16.40 -14.69 0.59
CA GLU A 208 16.32 -15.88 -0.24
C GLU A 208 15.67 -17.04 0.55
N LEU A 209 14.52 -17.48 0.05
CA LEU A 209 13.75 -18.59 0.61
C LEU A 209 14.08 -19.88 -0.13
N GLU A 210 14.16 -20.99 0.60
CA GLU A 210 14.17 -22.31 0.00
C GLU A 210 12.89 -22.55 -0.82
N GLU A 211 12.96 -23.42 -1.83
CA GLU A 211 11.85 -23.65 -2.76
C GLU A 211 10.56 -24.09 -2.06
N GLU A 212 10.68 -24.96 -1.05
CA GLU A 212 9.55 -25.45 -0.27
C GLU A 212 8.89 -24.32 0.54
N ALA A 213 9.69 -23.52 1.26
CA ALA A 213 9.21 -22.38 2.03
C ALA A 213 8.53 -21.34 1.11
N ARG A 214 9.10 -21.10 -0.07
CA ARG A 214 8.52 -20.20 -1.08
C ARG A 214 7.19 -20.72 -1.62
N LEU A 215 7.08 -22.02 -1.87
CA LEU A 215 5.83 -22.64 -2.34
C LEU A 215 4.75 -22.55 -1.27
N MET A 216 5.07 -22.89 -0.02
CA MET A 216 4.14 -22.81 1.11
C MET A 216 3.67 -21.36 1.37
N LEU A 217 4.60 -20.40 1.37
CA LEU A 217 4.27 -18.98 1.50
C LEU A 217 3.36 -18.51 0.36
N THR A 218 3.62 -18.96 -0.88
CA THR A 218 2.81 -18.61 -2.04
C THR A 218 1.40 -19.13 -1.93
N ALA A 219 1.24 -20.42 -1.61
CA ALA A 219 -0.06 -21.04 -1.42
C ALA A 219 -0.85 -20.36 -0.29
N PHE A 220 -0.18 -20.08 0.84
CA PHE A 220 -0.80 -19.40 1.97
C PHE A 220 -1.26 -17.98 1.62
N VAL A 221 -0.40 -17.15 1.02
CA VAL A 221 -0.75 -15.75 0.67
C VAL A 221 -1.92 -15.71 -0.31
N TYR A 222 -1.98 -16.60 -1.30
CA TYR A 222 -3.10 -16.64 -2.23
C TYR A 222 -4.38 -17.19 -1.62
N GLN A 223 -4.31 -18.20 -0.73
CA GLN A 223 -5.48 -18.65 0.03
C GLN A 223 -6.06 -17.50 0.85
N GLN A 224 -5.23 -16.81 1.63
CA GLN A 224 -5.67 -15.66 2.45
C GLN A 224 -6.20 -14.51 1.58
N PHE A 225 -5.64 -14.29 0.39
CA PHE A 225 -6.17 -13.31 -0.55
C PHE A 225 -7.58 -13.65 -1.00
N LEU A 226 -7.84 -14.92 -1.32
CA LEU A 226 -9.16 -15.38 -1.74
C LEU A 226 -10.17 -15.34 -0.59
N VAL A 227 -9.74 -15.62 0.65
CA VAL A 227 -10.57 -15.45 1.86
C VAL A 227 -10.95 -13.99 2.05
N GLU A 228 -9.97 -13.08 2.07
CA GLU A 228 -10.18 -11.64 2.28
C GLU A 228 -11.08 -11.02 1.19
N THR A 229 -11.04 -11.57 -0.02
CA THR A 229 -11.89 -11.12 -1.13
C THR A 229 -13.22 -11.85 -1.24
N GLY A 230 -13.50 -12.81 -0.35
CA GLY A 230 -14.77 -13.51 -0.24
C GLY A 230 -15.02 -14.59 -1.31
N TYR A 231 -13.98 -15.08 -1.98
CA TYR A 231 -14.11 -16.19 -2.95
C TYR A 231 -14.13 -17.56 -2.30
N ILE A 232 -13.54 -17.69 -1.10
CA ILE A 232 -13.54 -18.91 -0.30
C ILE A 232 -13.74 -18.54 1.18
N GLU A 233 -14.26 -19.48 1.98
CA GLU A 233 -14.41 -19.31 3.43
C GLU A 233 -13.11 -19.68 4.17
N GLU A 234 -12.95 -19.15 5.38
CA GLU A 234 -11.84 -19.50 6.26
C GLU A 234 -11.99 -20.96 6.75
N VAL A 235 -10.96 -21.78 6.55
CA VAL A 235 -10.94 -23.22 6.89
C VAL A 235 -10.25 -23.46 8.23
#